data_AF-A0A7Y0GGB3-F1
#
_entry.id   AF-A0A7Y0GGB3-F1
#
_cell.length_a   1.000
_cell.length_b   1.000
_cell.length_c   1.000
_cell.angle_alpha   90.00
_cell.angle_beta   90.00
_cell.angle_gamma   90.00
#
_symmetry.space_group_name_H-M   'P 1'
#
loop_
_entity.id
_entity.type
_entity.pdbx_description
1 polymer ?
#
loop_
_entity_poly.entity_id
_entity_poly.type
_entity_poly.pdbx_seq_one_letter_code
_entity_poly.pdbx_strand_id
1 'polypeptide(L)' 'MSLNLKPNLSEPGKRYFQAYTPGDDFYDAFIETHRDLSDEQSSLVNAKLVLLLANHIGDLSVLREAMSIAHQGV' A
#
# COMPACT_ATOMS: atom_id res chain seq x y z
N MET A 1 16.13 6.86 3.73
CA MET A 1 15.26 7.85 3.04
C MET A 1 14.10 8.16 3.98
N SER A 2 13.43 9.32 3.92
CA SER A 2 12.27 9.59 4.80
C SER A 2 10.98 9.02 4.21
N LEU A 3 10.06 8.56 5.05
CA LEU A 3 8.74 8.08 4.61
C LEU A 3 7.93 9.21 3.95
N ASN A 4 7.32 8.94 2.79
CA ASN A 4 6.41 9.88 2.12
C ASN A 4 4.97 9.61 2.54
N LEU A 5 4.31 10.62 3.13
CA LEU A 5 2.91 10.57 3.58
C LEU A 5 1.93 11.22 2.61
N LYS A 6 2.41 11.73 1.47
CA LYS A 6 1.58 12.35 0.44
C LYS A 6 1.21 11.32 -0.65
N PRO A 7 0.07 11.51 -1.35
CA PRO A 7 -0.27 10.69 -2.50
C PRO A 7 0.88 10.68 -3.53
N ASN A 8 1.34 9.47 -3.87
CA ASN A 8 2.50 9.26 -4.75
C ASN A 8 2.31 8.03 -5.66
N LEU A 9 1.07 7.70 -5.98
CA LEU A 9 0.73 6.62 -6.91
C LEU A 9 0.75 7.16 -8.34
N SER A 10 1.46 6.46 -9.22
CA SER A 10 1.60 6.82 -10.64
C SER A 10 2.04 5.61 -11.45
N GLU A 11 1.66 5.56 -12.73
CA GLU A 11 2.12 4.57 -13.68
C GLU A 11 3.12 5.21 -14.66
N PRO A 12 4.32 4.62 -14.87
CA PRO A 12 5.28 5.14 -15.83
C PRO A 12 4.67 5.30 -17.22
N GLY A 13 4.77 6.51 -17.79
CA GLY A 13 4.25 6.81 -19.13
C GLY A 13 2.75 7.12 -19.21
N LYS A 14 1.97 6.93 -18.14
CA LYS A 14 0.56 7.32 -18.10
C LYS A 14 0.41 8.73 -17.55
N ARG A 15 -0.33 9.58 -18.27
CA ARG A 15 -0.73 10.91 -17.79
C ARG A 15 -2.15 10.85 -17.28
N TYR A 16 -2.32 11.09 -15.99
CA TYR A 16 -3.61 11.20 -15.36
C TYR A 16 -4.08 12.66 -15.42
N PHE A 17 -5.30 12.88 -15.91
CA PHE A 17 -5.91 14.22 -15.95
C PHE A 17 -6.49 14.65 -14.60
N GLN A 18 -6.80 13.67 -13.74
CA GLN A 18 -7.25 13.86 -12.37
C GLN A 18 -6.21 13.26 -11.41
N ALA A 19 -5.83 14.02 -10.39
CA ALA A 19 -4.73 13.66 -9.50
C ALA A 19 -5.00 12.42 -8.63
N TYR A 20 -6.28 12.04 -8.44
CA TYR A 20 -6.70 10.95 -7.56
C TYR A 20 -6.94 9.62 -8.29
N THR A 21 -7.09 9.64 -9.62
CA THR A 21 -7.35 8.43 -10.42
C THR A 21 -6.33 7.30 -10.23
N PRO A 22 -5.00 7.54 -10.12
CA PRO A 22 -4.07 6.44 -9.84
C PRO A 22 -4.31 5.78 -8.48
N GLY A 23 -4.80 6.55 -7.51
CA GLY A 23 -5.19 6.02 -6.20
C GLY A 23 -6.45 5.18 -6.31
N ASP A 24 -7.45 5.67 -7.02
CA ASP A 24 -8.71 4.95 -7.25
C ASP A 24 -8.44 3.62 -8.00
N ASP A 25 -7.64 3.66 -9.08
CA ASP A 25 -7.22 2.46 -9.84
C ASP A 25 -6.55 1.42 -8.91
N PHE A 26 -5.68 1.87 -8.00
CA PHE A 26 -5.02 1.00 -7.02
C PHE A 26 -6.02 0.43 -6.01
N TYR A 27 -6.91 1.26 -5.47
CA TYR A 27 -7.91 0.82 -4.49
C TYR A 27 -8.88 -0.20 -5.10
N ASP A 28 -9.30 -0.01 -6.34
CA ASP A 28 -10.15 -0.98 -7.06
C ASP A 28 -9.43 -2.33 -7.22
N ALA A 29 -8.18 -2.33 -7.67
CA ALA A 29 -7.38 -3.55 -7.79
C ALA A 29 -7.12 -4.22 -6.43
N PHE A 30 -6.95 -3.42 -5.38
CA PHE A 30 -6.79 -3.93 -4.02
C PHE A 30 -8.06 -4.64 -3.55
N ILE A 31 -9.23 -4.00 -3.68
CA ILE A 31 -10.52 -4.62 -3.32
C ILE A 31 -10.78 -5.89 -4.13
N GLU A 32 -10.48 -5.89 -5.43
CA GLU A 32 -10.61 -7.07 -6.29
C GLU A 32 -9.79 -8.26 -5.77
N THR A 33 -8.58 -8.00 -5.26
CA THR A 33 -7.70 -9.04 -4.70
C THR A 33 -8.30 -9.74 -3.49
N HIS A 34 -9.21 -9.07 -2.76
CA HIS A 34 -9.89 -9.61 -1.60
C HIS A 34 -11.27 -10.22 -1.91
N ARG A 35 -11.72 -10.17 -3.17
CA ARG A 35 -13.01 -10.73 -3.57
C ARG A 35 -13.06 -12.24 -3.32
N ASP A 36 -14.21 -12.70 -2.83
CA ASP A 36 -14.50 -14.11 -2.53
C ASP A 36 -13.59 -14.77 -1.46
N LEU A 37 -12.86 -13.99 -0.67
CA LEU A 37 -12.05 -14.47 0.45
C LEU A 37 -12.80 -14.37 1.78
N SER A 38 -12.55 -15.33 2.68
CA SER A 38 -12.92 -15.18 4.10
C SER A 38 -12.08 -14.11 4.79
N ASP A 39 -12.51 -13.66 5.97
CA ASP A 39 -11.76 -12.69 6.77
C ASP A 39 -10.34 -13.17 7.12
N GLU A 40 -10.18 -14.46 7.41
CA GLU A 40 -8.88 -15.07 7.69
C GLU A 40 -8.00 -15.11 6.44
N GLN A 41 -8.56 -15.44 5.28
CA GLN A 41 -7.84 -15.46 4.01
C GLN A 41 -7.43 -14.03 3.59
N SER A 42 -8.33 -13.07 3.76
CA SER A 42 -8.10 -11.65 3.53
C SER A 42 -6.96 -11.12 4.42
N SER A 43 -6.96 -11.49 5.71
CA SER A 43 -5.89 -11.16 6.66
C SER A 43 -4.55 -11.79 6.24
N LEU A 44 -4.56 -13.03 5.74
CA LEU A 44 -3.35 -13.68 5.23
C LEU A 44 -2.80 -12.98 3.97
N VAL A 45 -3.66 -12.53 3.06
CA VAL A 45 -3.26 -11.74 1.90
C VAL A 45 -2.60 -10.44 2.35
N ASN A 46 -3.19 -9.72 3.31
CA ASN A 46 -2.61 -8.50 3.86
C ASN A 46 -1.22 -8.74 4.46
N ALA A 47 -1.05 -9.78 5.27
CA ALA A 47 0.25 -10.11 5.85
C ALA A 47 1.31 -10.41 4.78
N LYS A 48 0.94 -11.16 3.72
CA LYS A 48 1.83 -11.43 2.59
C LYS A 48 2.18 -10.15 1.83
N LEU A 49 1.21 -9.30 1.56
CA LEU A 49 1.41 -8.04 0.85
C LEU A 49 2.35 -7.11 1.61
N VAL A 50 2.17 -6.97 2.93
CA VAL A 50 3.07 -6.19 3.79
C VAL A 50 4.52 -6.68 3.68
N LEU A 51 4.75 -8.00 3.72
CA LEU A 51 6.09 -8.56 3.58
C LEU A 51 6.70 -8.32 2.18
N LEU A 52 5.90 -8.47 1.12
CA LEU A 52 6.35 -8.20 -0.25
C LEU A 52 6.74 -6.73 -0.44
N LEU A 53 5.91 -5.80 0.04
CA LEU A 53 6.19 -4.36 -0.03
C LEU A 53 7.38 -3.98 0.84
N ALA A 54 7.52 -4.56 2.03
CA ALA A 54 8.68 -4.33 2.90
C ALA A 54 9.99 -4.76 2.21
N ASN A 55 9.98 -5.90 1.53
CA ASN A 55 11.12 -6.37 0.75
C ASN A 55 11.42 -5.46 -0.45
N HIS A 56 10.39 -4.95 -1.12
CA HIS A 56 10.55 -4.00 -2.24
C HIS A 56 11.13 -2.66 -1.78
N ILE A 57 10.72 -2.16 -0.61
CA ILE A 57 11.23 -0.92 0.00
C ILE A 57 12.68 -1.09 0.45
N GLY A 58 13.00 -2.19 1.14
CA GLY A 58 14.37 -2.55 1.57
C GLY A 58 15.03 -1.65 2.63
N ASP A 59 14.53 -0.44 2.87
CA ASP A 59 15.04 0.50 3.86
C ASP A 59 14.36 0.30 5.23
N LEU A 60 15.09 -0.30 6.17
CA LEU A 60 14.61 -0.53 7.55
C LEU A 60 14.25 0.75 8.30
N SER A 61 14.84 1.90 7.97
CA SER A 61 14.48 3.17 8.63
C SER A 61 13.08 3.62 8.23
N VAL A 62 12.74 3.53 6.94
CA VAL A 62 11.40 3.81 6.40
C VAL A 62 10.37 2.87 7.01
N LEU A 63 10.69 1.57 7.10
CA LEU A 63 9.77 0.57 7.64
C LEU A 63 9.49 0.80 9.14
N ARG A 64 10.51 1.16 9.93
CA ARG A 64 10.34 1.50 11.35
C ARG A 64 9.52 2.75 11.56
N GLU A 65 9.75 3.78 10.74
CA GLU A 65 8.95 5.00 10.76
C GLU A 65 7.48 4.71 10.43
N ALA A 66 7.23 3.91 9.39
CA ALA A 66 5.88 3.49 9.00
C ALA A 66 5.16 2.71 10.11
N MET A 67 5.83 1.74 10.76
CA MET A 67 5.25 0.99 11.87
C MET A 67 4.94 1.89 13.08
N SER A 68 5.84 2.83 13.40
CA SER A 68 5.62 3.79 14.49
C SER A 68 4.39 4.66 14.22
N ILE A 69 4.24 5.18 13.00
CA ILE A 69 3.07 6.00 12.61
C ILE A 69 1.80 5.15 12.60
N ALA A 70 1.83 3.94 12.04
CA ALA A 70 0.66 3.06 11.98
C ALA A 70 0.15 2.63 13.37
N HIS A 71 1.04 2.57 14.37
CA HIS A 71 0.66 2.27 15.75
C HIS A 71 0.04 3.48 16.48
N GLN A 72 0.25 4.70 15.99
CA GLN A 72 -0.33 5.89 16.63
C GLN A 72 -1.85 5.91 16.44
N GLY A 73 -2.59 5.88 17.55
CA GLY A 73 -4.05 6.04 17.53
C GLY A 73 -4.85 4.74 17.39
N VAL A 74 -4.20 3.58 17.58
CA VAL A 74 -4.83 2.28 17.81
C VAL A 74 -4.66 1.90 19.28
#